data_AF-A0A1F9XX20-F1
#
_entry.id   AF-A0A1F9XX20-F1
#
_cell.length_a   1.000
_cell.length_b   1.000
_cell.length_c   1.000
_cell.angle_alpha   90.00
_cell.angle_beta   90.00
_cell.angle_gamma   90.00
#
_symmetry.space_group_name_H-M   'P 1'
#
loop_
_entity.id
_entity.type
_entity.pdbx_description
1 polymer ?
#
loop_
_entity_poly.entity_id
_entity_poly.type
_entity_poly.pdbx_seq_one_letter_code
_entity_poly.pdbx_strand_id
1 'polypeptide(L)'
;MPVKLKHLLLSLCAVTFIISAAYLDLMFRAKSAYLEGEKYMAWSKNPVLKKDFLDKIFSAKLQALAAERAANRITEDDFEDKKDSLLAEKDFKTVESSAKYAYVWYKTAGTYFSPPVTRWTRLARQKAPEALALWKAELKAGKTEFKDYQIE
;
A
#
# COMPACT_ATOMS: atom_id res chain seq x y z
N MET A 1 15.23 10.74 -47.54
CA MET A 1 14.71 11.60 -46.46
C MET A 1 15.86 12.42 -45.87
N PRO A 2 15.75 13.76 -45.80
CA PRO A 2 16.85 14.62 -45.34
C PRO A 2 17.23 14.30 -43.89
N VAL A 3 18.52 14.39 -43.57
CA VAL A 3 19.09 14.07 -42.24
C VAL A 3 18.37 14.84 -41.12
N LYS A 4 18.05 16.12 -41.37
CA LYS A 4 17.27 16.97 -40.45
C LYS A 4 15.87 16.41 -40.16
N LEU A 5 15.18 15.83 -41.15
CA LEU A 5 13.86 15.21 -40.97
C LEU A 5 13.95 13.89 -40.18
N LYS A 6 15.03 13.11 -40.35
CA LYS A 6 15.29 11.92 -39.54
C LYS A 6 15.48 12.27 -38.06
N HIS A 7 16.29 13.29 -37.76
CA HIS A 7 16.50 13.72 -36.38
C HIS A 7 15.23 14.29 -35.76
N LEU A 8 14.46 15.09 -36.51
CA LEU A 8 13.17 15.61 -36.04
C LEU A 8 12.19 14.47 -35.68
N LEU A 9 12.06 13.46 -36.54
CA LEU A 9 11.20 12.30 -36.29
C LEU A 9 11.69 11.48 -35.10
N LEU A 10 13.00 11.26 -34.97
CA LEU A 10 13.56 10.54 -33.83
C LEU A 10 13.28 11.27 -32.51
N SER A 11 13.46 12.59 -32.47
CA SER A 11 13.14 13.41 -31.30
C SER A 11 11.66 13.36 -30.96
N LEU A 12 10.77 13.43 -31.96
CA LEU A 12 9.32 13.33 -31.73
C LEU A 12 8.92 11.95 -31.18
N CYS A 13 9.49 10.87 -31.72
CA CYS A 13 9.29 9.51 -31.22
C CYS A 13 9.78 9.37 -29.78
N ALA A 14 10.95 9.91 -29.45
CA ALA A 14 11.51 9.86 -28.11
C ALA A 14 10.62 10.60 -27.10
N VAL A 15 10.16 11.80 -27.42
CA VAL A 15 9.24 12.58 -26.58
C VAL A 15 7.92 11.82 -26.38
N THR A 16 7.35 11.29 -27.46
CA THR A 16 6.09 10.50 -27.41
C THR A 16 6.25 9.26 -26.53
N PHE A 17 7.38 8.55 -26.65
CA PHE A 17 7.68 7.39 -25.83
C PHE A 17 7.77 7.75 -24.35
N ILE A 18 8.51 8.81 -24.00
CA ILE A 18 8.69 9.26 -22.61
C ILE A 18 7.35 9.63 -21.97
N ILE A 19 6.52 10.41 -22.67
CA ILE A 19 5.19 10.81 -22.18
C ILE A 19 4.29 9.58 -22.01
N SER A 20 4.30 8.66 -22.97
CA SER A 20 3.50 7.45 -22.90
C SER A 20 3.93 6.53 -21.76
N ALA A 21 5.24 6.37 -21.56
CA ALA A 21 5.80 5.59 -20.46
C ALA A 21 5.42 6.18 -19.09
N ALA A 22 5.52 7.50 -18.93
CA ALA A 22 5.11 8.18 -17.71
C ALA A 22 3.61 8.01 -17.42
N TYR A 23 2.77 8.10 -18.44
CA TYR A 23 1.32 7.88 -18.31
C TYR A 23 1.00 6.45 -17.89
N LEU A 24 1.66 5.46 -18.50
CA LEU A 24 1.47 4.05 -18.16
C LEU A 24 1.95 3.74 -16.74
N ASP A 25 3.11 4.26 -16.33
CA ASP A 25 3.61 4.11 -14.96
C ASP A 25 2.60 4.66 -13.93
N LEU A 26 2.12 5.90 -14.12
CA LEU A 26 1.13 6.50 -13.24
C LEU A 26 -0.18 5.71 -13.21
N MET A 27 -0.63 5.17 -14.35
CA MET A 27 -1.80 4.31 -14.41
C MET A 27 -1.62 3.03 -13.59
N PHE A 28 -0.46 2.36 -13.68
CA PHE A 28 -0.18 1.15 -12.91
C PHE A 28 -0.03 1.43 -11.43
N ARG A 29 0.61 2.56 -11.05
CA ARG A 29 0.69 3.02 -9.66
C ARG A 29 -0.70 3.32 -9.09
N ALA A 30 -1.56 3.99 -9.84
CA ALA A 30 -2.96 4.23 -9.46
C ALA A 30 -3.74 2.93 -9.26
N LYS A 31 -3.56 1.95 -10.15
CA LYS A 31 -4.18 0.61 -10.02
C LYS A 31 -3.69 -0.09 -8.75
N SER A 32 -2.38 -0.13 -8.53
CA SER A 32 -1.77 -0.80 -7.38
C SER A 32 -2.25 -0.18 -6.07
N ALA A 33 -2.19 1.15 -5.95
CA ALA A 33 -2.67 1.87 -4.78
C ALA A 33 -4.18 1.69 -4.55
N TYR A 34 -5.00 1.68 -5.60
CA TYR A 34 -6.42 1.38 -5.47
C TYR A 34 -6.65 -0.01 -4.89
N LEU A 35 -5.99 -1.05 -5.44
CA LEU A 35 -6.16 -2.43 -4.97
C LEU A 35 -5.66 -2.63 -3.54
N GLU A 36 -4.59 -1.94 -3.16
CA GLU A 36 -4.11 -1.92 -1.79
C GLU A 36 -5.15 -1.27 -0.86
N GLY A 37 -5.79 -0.17 -1.30
CA GLY A 37 -6.93 0.43 -0.61
C GLY A 37 -8.10 -0.53 -0.43
N GLU A 38 -8.48 -1.29 -1.48
CA GLU A 38 -9.53 -2.31 -1.41
C GLU A 38 -9.21 -3.42 -0.41
N LYS A 39 -7.93 -3.85 -0.33
CA LYS A 39 -7.48 -4.85 0.64
C LYS A 39 -7.69 -4.35 2.08
N TYR A 40 -7.24 -3.13 2.39
CA TYR A 40 -7.43 -2.55 3.72
C TYR A 40 -8.89 -2.25 4.03
N MET A 41 -9.68 -1.84 3.03
CA MET A 41 -11.12 -1.66 3.18
C MET A 41 -11.80 -2.99 3.53
N ALA A 42 -11.44 -4.09 2.86
CA ALA A 42 -11.93 -5.42 3.19
C ALA A 42 -11.54 -5.84 4.61
N TRP A 43 -10.31 -5.54 5.04
CA TRP A 43 -9.85 -5.80 6.41
C TRP A 43 -10.56 -4.94 7.47
N SER A 44 -10.90 -3.69 7.15
CA SER A 44 -11.70 -2.83 8.05
C SER A 44 -13.10 -3.41 8.25
N LYS A 45 -13.72 -3.91 7.17
CA LYS A 45 -15.04 -4.54 7.22
C LYS A 45 -15.02 -5.93 7.86
N ASN A 46 -13.94 -6.67 7.71
CA ASN A 46 -13.76 -8.00 8.27
C ASN A 46 -12.33 -8.16 8.84
N PRO A 47 -12.13 -7.83 10.13
CA PRO A 47 -10.82 -7.90 10.79
C PRO A 47 -10.20 -9.31 10.82
N VAL A 48 -11.00 -10.36 10.69
CA VAL A 48 -10.51 -11.75 10.65
C VAL A 48 -9.62 -11.96 9.44
N LEU A 49 -9.95 -11.36 8.28
CA LEU A 49 -9.12 -11.46 7.07
C LEU A 49 -7.71 -10.88 7.27
N LYS A 50 -7.59 -9.81 8.05
CA LYS A 50 -6.29 -9.21 8.38
C LYS A 50 -5.49 -10.13 9.28
N LYS A 51 -6.14 -10.67 10.31
CA LYS A 51 -5.52 -11.61 11.24
C LYS A 51 -4.97 -12.83 10.50
N ASP A 52 -5.80 -13.49 9.68
CA ASP A 52 -5.41 -14.68 8.91
C ASP A 52 -4.25 -14.37 7.96
N PHE A 53 -4.25 -13.19 7.34
CA PHE A 53 -3.15 -12.75 6.50
C PHE A 53 -1.86 -12.58 7.29
N LEU A 54 -1.90 -11.88 8.43
CA LEU A 54 -0.73 -11.63 9.27
C LEU A 54 -0.19 -12.92 9.90
N ASP A 55 -1.06 -13.84 10.34
CA ASP A 55 -0.66 -15.13 10.89
C ASP A 55 0.05 -16.01 9.84
N LYS A 56 -0.38 -15.96 8.57
CA LYS A 56 0.33 -16.63 7.47
C LYS A 56 1.71 -16.05 7.23
N ILE A 57 1.83 -14.71 7.19
CA ILE A 57 3.12 -14.03 7.02
C ILE A 57 4.07 -14.34 8.18
N PHE A 58 3.57 -14.28 9.41
CA PHE A 58 4.35 -14.60 10.60
C PHE A 58 4.84 -16.05 10.57
N SER A 59 3.95 -17.00 10.27
CA SER A 59 4.30 -18.43 10.20
C SER A 59 5.39 -18.70 9.16
N ALA A 60 5.30 -18.08 7.98
CA ALA A 60 6.31 -18.23 6.93
C ALA A 60 7.68 -17.63 7.36
N LYS A 61 7.69 -16.45 7.97
CA LYS A 61 8.92 -15.84 8.49
C LYS A 61 9.54 -16.66 9.62
N LEU A 62 8.71 -17.18 10.53
CA LEU A 62 9.17 -18.03 11.62
C LEU A 62 9.76 -19.35 11.12
N GLN A 63 9.16 -19.97 10.10
CA GLN A 63 9.72 -21.16 9.45
C GLN A 63 11.08 -20.88 8.79
N ALA A 64 11.21 -19.75 8.09
CA ALA A 64 12.49 -19.33 7.51
C ALA A 64 13.57 -19.11 8.59
N LEU A 65 13.21 -18.46 9.70
CA LEU A 65 14.08 -18.24 10.84
C LEU A 65 14.50 -19.55 11.52
N ALA A 66 13.56 -20.50 11.68
CA ALA A 66 13.84 -21.83 12.21
C ALA A 66 14.80 -22.62 11.32
N ALA A 67 14.69 -22.47 9.98
CA ALA A 67 15.63 -23.08 9.05
C ALA A 67 17.04 -22.48 9.16
N GLU A 68 17.18 -21.17 9.38
CA GLU A 68 18.48 -20.53 9.66
C GLU A 68 19.11 -21.08 10.94
N ARG A 69 18.30 -21.25 12.00
CA ARG A 69 18.73 -21.83 13.27
C ARG A 69 19.17 -23.28 13.14
N ALA A 70 18.39 -24.10 12.43
CA ALA A 70 18.71 -25.50 12.16
C ALA A 70 19.99 -25.66 11.30
N ALA A 71 20.27 -24.69 10.44
CA ALA A 71 21.51 -24.61 9.67
C ALA A 71 22.69 -24.02 10.47
N ASN A 72 22.55 -23.78 11.78
CA ASN A 72 23.54 -23.14 12.65
C ASN A 72 24.07 -21.80 12.12
N ARG A 73 23.25 -21.05 11.36
CA ARG A 73 23.61 -19.72 10.83
C ARG A 73 23.42 -18.61 11.85
N ILE A 74 22.63 -18.87 12.89
CA ILE A 74 22.30 -17.96 13.99
C ILE A 74 22.36 -18.73 15.30
N THR A 75 22.64 -18.02 16.39
CA THR A 75 22.63 -18.59 17.75
C THR A 75 21.21 -18.80 18.26
N GLU A 76 21.07 -19.44 19.43
CA GLU A 76 19.77 -19.56 20.10
C GLU A 76 19.25 -18.19 20.54
N ASP A 77 20.12 -17.37 21.13
CA ASP A 77 19.78 -16.01 21.57
C ASP A 77 19.32 -15.15 20.38
N ASP A 78 20.05 -15.18 19.25
CA ASP A 78 19.65 -14.48 18.02
C ASP A 78 18.30 -14.96 17.47
N PHE A 79 17.98 -16.25 17.64
CA PHE A 79 16.73 -16.82 17.17
C PHE A 79 15.55 -16.28 18.00
N GLU A 80 15.66 -16.30 19.32
CA GLU A 80 14.61 -15.80 20.21
C GLU A 80 14.41 -14.28 20.05
N ASP A 81 15.47 -13.49 19.97
CA ASP A 81 15.39 -12.03 19.74
C ASP A 81 14.67 -11.69 18.42
N LYS A 82 14.99 -12.41 17.34
CA LYS A 82 14.35 -12.23 16.04
C LYS A 82 12.90 -12.68 16.07
N LYS A 83 12.59 -13.80 16.73
CA LYS A 83 11.22 -14.31 16.89
C LYS A 83 10.35 -13.31 17.65
N ASP A 84 10.86 -12.72 18.72
CA ASP A 84 10.17 -11.67 19.48
C ASP A 84 9.94 -10.43 18.62
N SER A 85 10.94 -10.03 17.83
CA SER A 85 10.80 -8.94 16.87
C SER A 85 9.70 -9.22 15.82
N LEU A 86 9.61 -10.47 15.32
CA LEU A 86 8.54 -10.88 14.40
C LEU A 86 7.16 -10.85 15.05
N LEU A 87 7.06 -11.25 16.32
CA LEU A 87 5.81 -11.21 17.07
C LEU A 87 5.37 -9.76 17.30
N ALA A 88 6.29 -8.90 17.74
CA ALA A 88 6.04 -7.48 17.92
C ALA A 88 5.60 -6.80 16.61
N GLU A 89 6.22 -7.13 15.47
CA GLU A 89 5.81 -6.64 14.15
C GLU A 89 4.36 -7.06 13.82
N LYS A 90 4.01 -8.33 14.10
CA LYS A 90 2.67 -8.87 13.86
C LYS A 90 1.64 -8.16 14.72
N ASP A 91 1.92 -7.99 16.00
CA ASP A 91 1.00 -7.39 16.97
C ASP A 91 0.79 -5.90 16.65
N PHE A 92 1.87 -5.17 16.37
CA PHE A 92 1.80 -3.80 15.89
C PHE A 92 0.93 -3.68 14.64
N LYS A 93 1.18 -4.52 13.62
CA LYS A 93 0.37 -4.51 12.40
C LYS A 93 -1.08 -4.90 12.65
N THR A 94 -1.37 -5.73 13.65
CA THR A 94 -2.73 -6.17 13.97
C THR A 94 -3.56 -5.02 14.53
N VAL A 95 -3.01 -4.25 15.47
CA VAL A 95 -3.71 -3.14 16.14
C VAL A 95 -3.90 -1.91 15.25
N GLU A 96 -3.05 -1.74 14.25
CA GLU A 96 -3.14 -0.59 13.34
C GLU A 96 -4.49 -0.49 12.59
N SER A 97 -4.99 0.73 12.42
CA SER A 97 -6.28 0.96 11.75
C SER A 97 -6.25 0.60 10.27
N SER A 98 -7.06 -0.37 9.88
CA SER A 98 -7.26 -0.73 8.46
C SER A 98 -8.01 0.37 7.71
N ALA A 99 -8.98 1.04 8.34
CA ALA A 99 -9.72 2.13 7.71
C ALA A 99 -8.81 3.32 7.35
N LYS A 100 -7.88 3.67 8.25
CA LYS A 100 -6.83 4.67 8.01
C LYS A 100 -6.03 4.34 6.75
N TYR A 101 -5.50 3.12 6.66
CA TYR A 101 -4.70 2.71 5.50
C TYR A 101 -5.52 2.68 4.22
N ALA A 102 -6.77 2.21 4.27
CA ALA A 102 -7.66 2.25 3.10
C ALA A 102 -7.81 3.69 2.58
N TYR A 103 -8.07 4.65 3.47
CA TYR A 103 -8.17 6.06 3.11
C TYR A 103 -6.88 6.60 2.50
N VAL A 104 -5.72 6.36 3.12
CA VAL A 104 -4.41 6.82 2.62
C VAL A 104 -4.14 6.27 1.22
N TRP A 105 -4.43 4.99 0.98
CA TRP A 105 -4.23 4.37 -0.33
C TRP A 105 -5.19 4.88 -1.40
N TYR A 106 -6.46 5.08 -1.07
CA TYR A 106 -7.40 5.72 -2.00
C TYR A 106 -7.04 7.18 -2.28
N LYS A 107 -6.63 7.96 -1.27
CA LYS A 107 -6.15 9.35 -1.45
C LYS A 107 -4.93 9.36 -2.37
N THR A 108 -3.99 8.44 -2.17
CA THR A 108 -2.80 8.29 -3.01
C THR A 108 -3.18 8.00 -4.46
N ALA A 109 -4.05 7.01 -4.70
CA ALA A 109 -4.53 6.69 -6.04
C ALA A 109 -5.31 7.84 -6.70
N GLY A 110 -6.19 8.52 -5.95
CA GLY A 110 -7.07 9.56 -6.47
C GLY A 110 -6.40 10.93 -6.63
N THR A 111 -5.35 11.22 -5.87
CA THR A 111 -4.74 12.55 -5.78
C THR A 111 -3.30 12.55 -6.29
N TYR A 112 -2.44 11.64 -5.81
CA TYR A 112 -1.01 11.69 -6.12
C TYR A 112 -0.64 11.03 -7.45
N PHE A 113 -1.45 10.09 -7.94
CA PHE A 113 -1.30 9.51 -9.27
C PHE A 113 -2.26 10.12 -10.30
N SER A 114 -2.74 11.34 -10.05
CA SER A 114 -3.58 12.11 -10.96
C SER A 114 -3.06 13.55 -11.09
N PRO A 115 -2.98 14.12 -12.31
CA PRO A 115 -3.28 13.51 -13.60
C PRO A 115 -2.28 12.39 -13.98
N PRO A 116 -2.71 11.40 -14.81
CA PRO A 116 -3.95 11.37 -15.56
C PRO A 116 -5.18 10.83 -14.80
N VAL A 117 -6.38 11.16 -15.28
CA VAL A 117 -7.63 10.63 -14.71
C VAL A 117 -7.96 9.28 -15.35
N THR A 118 -7.54 8.21 -14.70
CA THR A 118 -7.84 6.83 -15.10
C THR A 118 -9.06 6.29 -14.35
N ARG A 119 -9.57 5.12 -14.77
CA ARG A 119 -10.63 4.40 -14.05
C ARG A 119 -10.30 4.24 -12.55
N TRP A 120 -9.05 3.89 -12.22
CA TRP A 120 -8.61 3.64 -10.85
C TRP A 120 -8.60 4.91 -10.01
N THR A 121 -8.11 6.03 -10.56
CA THR A 121 -8.16 7.33 -9.85
C THR A 121 -9.60 7.76 -9.55
N ARG A 122 -10.55 7.50 -10.47
CA ARG A 122 -11.96 7.82 -10.30
C ARG A 122 -12.62 6.96 -9.22
N LEU A 123 -12.39 5.64 -9.25
CA LEU A 123 -12.89 4.72 -8.23
C LEU A 123 -12.31 5.06 -6.86
N ALA A 124 -11.02 5.37 -6.78
CA ALA A 124 -10.38 5.77 -5.54
C ALA A 124 -11.01 7.03 -4.93
N ARG A 125 -11.29 8.07 -5.74
CA ARG A 125 -12.00 9.28 -5.29
C ARG A 125 -13.40 8.99 -4.78
N GLN A 126 -14.10 8.03 -5.37
CA GLN A 126 -15.43 7.61 -4.92
C GLN A 126 -15.38 6.83 -3.59
N LYS A 127 -14.31 6.05 -3.36
CA LYS A 127 -14.15 5.21 -2.17
C LYS A 127 -13.49 5.91 -0.98
N ALA A 128 -12.67 6.94 -1.21
CA ALA A 128 -11.96 7.64 -0.14
C ALA A 128 -12.90 8.19 0.97
N PRO A 129 -14.07 8.80 0.67
CA PRO A 129 -14.98 9.29 1.70
C PRO A 129 -15.54 8.19 2.61
N GLU A 130 -15.83 7.01 2.05
CA GLU A 130 -16.29 5.84 2.82
C GLU A 130 -15.22 5.41 3.82
N ALA A 131 -13.96 5.29 3.37
CA ALA A 131 -12.83 4.92 4.22
C ALA A 131 -12.57 5.96 5.33
N LEU A 132 -12.66 7.25 4.97
CA LEU A 132 -12.50 8.36 5.91
C LEU A 132 -13.56 8.32 7.02
N ALA A 133 -14.82 8.05 6.66
CA ALA A 133 -15.90 7.96 7.64
C ALA A 133 -15.69 6.81 8.63
N LEU A 134 -15.26 5.64 8.15
CA LEU A 134 -14.90 4.50 9.00
C LEU A 134 -13.74 4.84 9.94
N TRP A 135 -12.69 5.47 9.42
CA TRP A 135 -11.55 5.86 10.25
C TRP A 135 -11.94 6.88 11.32
N LYS A 136 -12.75 7.90 10.97
CA LYS A 136 -13.28 8.87 11.95
C LYS A 136 -14.14 8.16 13.01
N ALA A 137 -14.90 7.14 12.66
CA ALA A 137 -15.69 6.36 13.61
C ALA A 137 -14.80 5.55 14.58
N GLU A 138 -13.72 4.93 14.09
CA GLU A 138 -12.74 4.23 14.91
C GLU A 138 -12.06 5.17 15.92
N LEU A 139 -11.66 6.37 15.49
CA LEU A 139 -11.04 7.37 16.38
C LEU A 139 -12.00 7.83 17.48
N LYS A 140 -13.27 8.05 17.14
CA LYS A 140 -14.31 8.40 18.13
C LYS A 140 -14.53 7.27 19.14
N ALA A 141 -14.58 6.01 18.67
CA ALA A 141 -14.73 4.85 19.54
C ALA A 141 -13.50 4.66 20.46
N GLY A 142 -12.30 4.97 19.97
CA GLY A 142 -11.06 4.94 20.74
C GLY A 142 -10.86 6.08 21.73
N LYS A 143 -11.81 7.03 21.84
CA LYS A 143 -11.68 8.27 22.63
C LYS A 143 -10.46 9.13 22.26
N THR A 144 -9.98 9.02 21.03
CA THR A 144 -8.89 9.85 20.54
C THR A 144 -9.48 11.15 20.02
N GLU A 145 -9.18 12.27 20.66
CA GLU A 145 -9.51 13.58 20.10
C GLU A 145 -8.71 13.78 18.80
N PHE A 146 -9.40 14.18 17.74
CA PHE A 146 -8.77 14.55 16.48
C PHE A 146 -9.39 15.84 15.96
N LYS A 147 -8.56 16.66 15.32
CA LYS A 147 -9.03 17.84 14.58
C LYS A 147 -9.12 17.48 13.11
N ASP A 148 -10.17 17.92 12.42
CA ASP A 148 -10.44 17.52 11.04
C ASP A 148 -9.27 17.80 10.08
N TYR A 149 -8.51 18.89 10.31
CA TYR A 149 -7.32 19.23 9.51
C TYR A 149 -6.15 18.24 9.65
N GLN A 150 -6.16 17.37 10.66
CA GLN A 150 -5.12 16.35 10.85
C GLN A 150 -5.40 15.07 10.04
N ILE A 151 -6.59 14.97 9.45
CA ILE A 151 -7.07 13.80 8.71
C ILE A 151 -7.20 14.11 7.20
N GLU A 152 -7.27 15.39 6.83
CA GLU A 152 -7.47 15.88 5.46
C GLU A 152 -6.20 16.17 4.66
#